data_AF-A0A0Q7VTS7-F1
#
_entry.id   AF-A0A0Q7VTS7-F1
#
_cell.length_a   1.000
_cell.length_b   1.000
_cell.length_c   1.000
_cell.angle_alpha   90.00
_cell.angle_beta   90.00
_cell.angle_gamma   90.00
#
_symmetry.space_group_name_H-M   'P 1'
#
loop_
_entity.id
_entity.type
_entity.pdbx_description
1 polymer ?
#
loop_
_entity_poly.entity_id
_entity_poly.type
_entity_poly.pdbx_seq_one_letter_code
_entity_poly.pdbx_strand_id
1 'polypeptide(L)' 'MALGNIVMIVLGLAAMALGYFMFSSPKVRRWTLSYGRGAMWTRLLGEHRADWAGRFVFAPICLVFGLLMALMAAFSGPIG' A
#
# COMPACT_ATOMS: atom_id res chain seq x y z
N MET A 1 -19.29 14.92 -6.79
CA MET A 1 -18.28 14.33 -7.70
C MET A 1 -16.87 14.78 -7.35
N ALA A 2 -16.56 16.07 -7.26
CA ALA A 2 -15.20 16.56 -6.93
C ALA A 2 -14.62 16.04 -5.60
N LEU A 3 -15.42 16.02 -4.52
CA LEU A 3 -14.95 15.58 -3.20
C LEU A 3 -14.58 14.09 -3.16
N GLY A 4 -15.28 13.24 -3.94
CA GLY A 4 -14.97 11.82 -4.06
C GLY A 4 -13.64 11.57 -4.79
N ASN A 5 -13.36 12.33 -5.85
CA ASN A 5 -12.09 12.23 -6.59
C ASN A 5 -10.91 12.69 -5.74
N ILE A 6 -11.07 13.77 -4.95
CA ILE A 6 -10.03 14.25 -4.01
C ILE A 6 -9.71 13.18 -2.97
N VAL A 7 -10.73 12.56 -2.36
CA VAL A 7 -10.53 11.48 -1.38
C VAL A 7 -9.80 10.28 -2.00
N MET A 8 -10.15 9.89 -3.22
CA MET A 8 -9.50 8.80 -3.95
C MET A 8 -8.02 9.10 -4.26
N ILE A 9 -7.70 10.34 -4.64
CA ILE A 9 -6.32 10.78 -4.86
C ILE A 9 -5.51 10.72 -3.56
N VAL A 10 -6.07 11.22 -2.46
CA VAL A 10 -5.41 11.19 -1.14
C VAL A 10 -5.18 9.75 -0.68
N LEU A 11 -6.15 8.86 -0.86
CA LEU A 11 -6.01 7.43 -0.54
C LEU A 11 -4.98 6.74 -1.44
N GLY A 12 -4.96 7.05 -2.74
CA GLY A 12 -3.97 6.55 -3.67
C GLY A 12 -2.54 6.96 -3.30
N LEU A 13 -2.35 8.24 -2.97
CA LEU A 13 -1.06 8.76 -2.49
C LEU A 13 -0.64 8.13 -1.16
N ALA A 14 -1.57 7.95 -0.22
CA ALA A 14 -1.29 7.27 1.04
C ALA A 14 -0.87 5.81 0.83
N ALA A 15 -1.53 5.09 -0.08
CA ALA A 15 -1.17 3.72 -0.45
C ALA A 15 0.21 3.64 -1.12
N MET A 16 0.53 4.60 -2.01
CA MET A 16 1.86 4.69 -2.61
C MET A 16 2.95 4.99 -1.58
N ALA A 17 2.70 5.93 -0.66
CA ALA A 17 3.62 6.25 0.43
C ALA A 17 3.85 5.02 1.32
N LEU A 18 2.79 4.29 1.68
CA LEU A 18 2.88 3.05 2.46
C LEU A 18 3.72 1.99 1.73
N GLY A 19 3.46 1.76 0.44
CA GLY A 19 4.25 0.83 -0.38
C GLY A 19 5.73 1.22 -0.46
N TYR A 20 6.01 2.52 -0.65
CA TYR A 20 7.38 3.05 -0.64
C TYR A 20 8.07 2.87 0.72
N PHE A 21 7.38 3.16 1.83
CA PHE A 21 7.94 2.97 3.17
C PHE A 21 8.18 1.50 3.51
N MET A 22 7.30 0.59 3.06
CA MET A 22 7.51 -0.86 3.20
C MET A 22 8.70 -1.36 2.37
N PHE A 23 9.00 -0.71 1.24
CA PHE A 23 10.17 -1.02 0.43
C PHE A 23 11.47 -0.50 1.07
N SER A 24 11.48 0.77 1.47
CA SER A 24 12.69 1.49 1.93
C SER A 24 13.05 1.25 3.39
N SER A 25 12.07 1.04 4.27
CA SER A 25 12.32 0.94 5.71
C SER A 25 11.95 -0.43 6.29
N PRO A 26 12.95 -1.23 6.74
CA PRO A 26 12.68 -2.49 7.43
C PRO A 26 11.92 -2.29 8.76
N LYS A 27 12.07 -1.13 9.41
CA LYS A 27 11.30 -0.79 10.63
C LYS A 27 9.81 -0.69 10.34
N VAL A 28 9.43 0.02 9.28
CA VAL A 28 8.00 0.19 8.92
C VAL A 28 7.39 -1.15 8.51
N ARG A 29 8.16 -1.98 7.80
CA ARG A 29 7.73 -3.33 7.39
C ARG A 29 7.51 -4.26 8.58
N ARG A 30 8.41 -4.26 9.56
CA ARG A 30 8.22 -5.01 10.82
C ARG A 30 7.02 -4.49 11.62
N TRP A 31 6.81 -3.18 11.65
CA TRP A 31 5.66 -2.57 12.34
C TRP A 31 4.32 -2.93 11.68
N THR A 32 4.25 -2.93 10.34
CA THR A 32 3.05 -3.39 9.60
C THR A 32 2.81 -4.89 9.77
N LEU A 33 3.88 -5.68 9.84
CA LEU A 33 3.82 -7.11 10.11
C LEU A 33 3.59 -7.48 11.59
N SER A 34 3.68 -6.53 12.52
CA SER A 34 3.43 -6.77 13.95
C SER A 34 1.98 -6.47 14.37
N TYR A 35 1.17 -5.90 13.49
CA TYR A 35 -0.23 -5.52 13.78
C TYR A 35 -1.24 -6.36 12.99
N GLY A 36 -2.36 -6.68 13.63
CA GLY A 36 -3.53 -7.30 13.01
C GLY A 36 -3.24 -8.62 12.29
N ARG A 37 -3.72 -8.75 11.05
CA ARG A 37 -3.49 -9.95 10.22
C ARG A 37 -2.01 -10.11 9.82
N GLY A 38 -1.24 -9.01 9.73
CA GLY A 38 0.20 -9.06 9.47
C GLY A 38 0.94 -9.96 10.46
N ALA A 39 0.63 -9.84 11.76
CA ALA A 39 1.22 -10.67 12.81
C ALA A 39 0.92 -12.17 12.65
N MET A 40 -0.26 -12.50 12.14
CA MET A 40 -0.64 -13.88 11.84
C MET A 40 0.17 -14.45 10.67
N TRP A 41 0.37 -13.66 9.61
CA TRP A 41 1.22 -14.05 8.47
C TRP A 41 2.69 -14.21 8.88
N THR A 42 3.20 -13.36 9.77
CA THR A 42 4.55 -13.47 10.33
C THR A 42 4.74 -14.76 11.14
N ARG A 43 3.71 -15.16 11.91
CA ARG A 43 3.71 -16.44 12.65
C ARG A 43 3.62 -17.67 11.73
N LEU A 44 2.93 -17.57 10.60
CA LEU A 44 2.75 -18.68 9.65
C LEU A 44 3.94 -18.88 8.72
N LEU A 45 4.56 -17.79 8.22
CA LEU A 45 5.64 -17.84 7.24
C LEU A 45 7.04 -17.81 7.87
N GLY A 46 7.16 -17.36 9.12
CA GLY A 46 8.41 -17.02 9.76
C GLY A 46 8.90 -15.62 9.37
N GLU A 47 9.60 -14.96 10.31
CA GLU A 47 10.00 -13.54 10.17
C GLU A 47 10.73 -13.23 8.86
N HIS A 48 11.63 -14.13 8.45
CA HIS A 48 12.48 -13.88 7.29
C HIS A 48 11.71 -13.92 5.95
N ARG A 49 10.69 -14.79 5.85
CA ARG A 49 9.83 -14.90 4.65
C ARG A 49 8.74 -13.83 4.65
N ALA A 50 8.24 -13.44 5.83
CA ALA A 50 7.29 -12.35 5.96
C ALA A 50 7.92 -10.99 5.57
N ASP A 51 9.18 -10.77 5.93
CA ASP A 51 9.92 -9.56 5.53
C ASP A 51 10.13 -9.51 4.00
N TRP A 52 10.48 -10.65 3.40
CA TRP A 52 10.61 -10.78 1.94
C TRP A 52 9.27 -10.53 1.24
N ALA A 53 8.19 -11.16 1.70
CA ALA A 53 6.85 -10.97 1.14
C ALA A 53 6.37 -9.52 1.30
N GLY A 54 6.62 -8.88 2.44
CA GLY A 54 6.30 -7.48 2.66
C GLY A 54 6.99 -6.55 1.66
N ARG A 55 8.25 -6.85 1.29
CA ARG A 55 9.05 -6.03 0.39
C ARG A 55 8.78 -6.30 -1.10
N PHE A 56 8.64 -7.57 -1.49
CA PHE A 56 8.60 -7.96 -2.90
C PHE A 56 7.19 -8.27 -3.41
N VAL A 57 6.22 -8.44 -2.51
CA VAL A 57 4.82 -8.69 -2.88
C VAL A 57 3.97 -7.51 -2.43
N PHE A 58 3.99 -7.18 -1.13
CA PHE A 58 3.06 -6.20 -0.57
C PHE A 58 3.37 -4.76 -0.98
N ALA A 59 4.64 -4.33 -0.91
CA ALA A 59 5.06 -3.01 -1.35
C ALA A 59 4.75 -2.71 -2.84
N PRO A 60 5.10 -3.58 -3.81
CA PRO A 60 4.74 -3.33 -5.21
C PRO A 60 3.22 -3.38 -5.45
N ILE A 61 2.47 -4.25 -4.76
CA ILE A 61 1.00 -4.25 -4.84
C ILE A 61 0.44 -2.90 -4.36
N CYS A 62 0.89 -2.38 -3.21
CA CYS A 62 0.46 -1.08 -2.70
C CYS A 62 0.82 0.07 -3.65
N LEU A 63 2.02 0.04 -4.25
CA LEU A 63 2.44 1.06 -5.22
C LEU A 63 1.59 1.02 -6.49
N VAL A 64 1.37 -0.17 -7.07
CA VAL A 64 0.56 -0.34 -8.28
C VAL A 64 -0.89 0.01 -8.02
N PHE A 65 -1.45 -0.42 -6.89
CA PHE A 65 -2.83 -0.13 -6.52
C PHE A 65 -3.06 1.35 -6.24
N GLY A 66 -2.15 1.99 -5.49
CA GLY A 66 -2.19 3.42 -5.23
C GLY A 66 -2.05 4.25 -6.51
N LEU A 67 -1.15 3.84 -7.42
CA LEU A 67 -1.00 4.46 -8.72
C LEU A 67 -2.26 4.30 -9.58
N LEU A 68 -2.86 3.11 -9.63
CA LEU A 68 -4.11 2.86 -10.37
C LEU A 68 -5.26 3.71 -9.82
N MET A 69 -5.40 3.80 -8.49
CA MET A 69 -6.41 4.67 -7.88
C MET A 69 -6.19 6.14 -8.23
N ALA A 70 -4.95 6.63 -8.16
CA ALA A 70 -4.61 8.01 -8.50
C ALA A 70 -4.86 8.30 -9.98
N LEU A 71 -4.50 7.38 -10.88
CA LEU A 71 -4.76 7.50 -12.32
C LEU A 71 -6.26 7.48 -12.61
N MET A 72 -7.01 6.51 -12.08
CA MET A 72 -8.45 6.45 -12.27
C MET A 72 -9.15 7.70 -11.76
N ALA A 73 -8.75 8.24 -10.61
CA ALA A 73 -9.33 9.46 -10.04
C ALA A 73 -8.92 10.73 -10.82
N ALA A 74 -7.72 10.76 -11.41
CA ALA A 74 -7.27 11.86 -12.25
C ALA A 74 -7.96 11.85 -13.63
N PHE A 75 -8.17 10.67 -14.21
CA PHE A 75 -8.84 10.49 -15.50
C PHE A 75 -10.37 10.39 -15.40
N SER A 76 -10.94 10.32 -14.18
CA SER A 76 -12.38 10.47 -13.92
C SER A 76 -12.80 11.92 -13.62
N GLY A 77 -11.94 12.91 -13.88
CA GLY A 77 -12.33 14.32 -14.04
C GLY A 77 -13.24 14.52 -15.26
N PRO A 78 -14.10 15.55 -15.29
CA PRO A 78 -15.46 15.46 -15.83
C PRO A 78 -15.49 15.13 -17.33
N ILE A 79 -15.82 13.88 -17.63
CA ILE A 79 -16.49 13.51 -18.88
C ILE A 79 -17.81 12.89 -18.44
N GLY A 80 -18.80 13.78 -18.28
CA GLY A 80 -20.13 13.50 -17.71
C GLY A 80 -20.72 14.72 -17.05
#